data_AF-A0A939U820-F1
#
_entry.id   AF-A0A939U820-F1
#
_cell.length_a   1.000
_cell.length_b   1.000
_cell.length_c   1.000
_cell.angle_alpha   90.00
_cell.angle_beta   90.00
_cell.angle_gamma   90.00
#
_symmetry.space_group_name_H-M   'P 1'
#
loop_
_entity.id
_entity.type
_entity.pdbx_description
1 polymer ?
#
loop_
_entity_poly.entity_id
_entity_poly.type
_entity_poly.pdbx_seq_one_letter_code
_entity_poly.pdbx_strand_id
1 'polypeptide(L)'
;MMKLIKIIDEQTKKCEVALNENPDEKTLAYYTAQGFAEGEWELGYDGVPYVKGHAPVPPVPTMEEQKAKRAAAYAMDVDPITAHIQRLRDEAEPDEEKIAALISERAEKVAAIREKYPYPEN
;
A
#
# COMPACT_ATOMS: atom_id res chain seq x y z
N MET A 1 -15.31 -13.18 -0.33
CA MET A 1 -16.76 -12.99 -0.10
C MET A 1 -17.47 -13.50 -1.34
N MET A 2 -18.49 -14.35 -1.18
CA MET A 2 -19.27 -14.86 -2.30
C MET A 2 -20.22 -13.75 -2.79
N LYS A 3 -20.27 -13.51 -4.10
CA LYS A 3 -21.18 -12.55 -4.75
C LYS A 3 -21.65 -13.10 -6.08
N LEU A 4 -22.71 -12.51 -6.62
CA LEU A 4 -23.02 -12.67 -8.03
C LEU A 4 -22.00 -11.88 -8.85
N ILE A 5 -21.23 -12.58 -9.68
CA ILE A 5 -20.21 -12.02 -10.54
C ILE A 5 -20.45 -12.41 -11.99
N LYS A 6 -20.03 -11.55 -12.90
CA LYS A 6 -20.04 -11.83 -14.35
C LYS A 6 -18.65 -11.58 -14.90
N ILE A 7 -18.05 -12.62 -15.49
CA ILE A 7 -16.74 -12.48 -16.15
C ILE A 7 -16.94 -11.64 -17.42
N ILE A 8 -16.21 -10.53 -17.51
CA ILE A 8 -16.24 -9.61 -18.67
C ILE A 8 -15.06 -9.82 -19.60
N ASP A 9 -13.98 -10.43 -19.10
CA ASP A 9 -12.79 -10.80 -19.87
C ASP A 9 -12.34 -12.19 -19.43
N GLU A 10 -12.39 -13.15 -20.35
CA GLU A 10 -12.05 -14.55 -20.07
C GLU A 10 -10.54 -14.78 -19.89
N GLN A 11 -9.69 -13.94 -20.45
CA GLN A 11 -8.24 -14.08 -20.34
C GLN A 11 -7.73 -13.54 -19.00
N THR A 12 -8.19 -12.34 -18.63
CA THR A 12 -7.76 -11.68 -17.39
C THR A 12 -8.64 -12.03 -16.20
N LYS A 13 -9.81 -12.64 -16.43
CA LYS A 13 -10.83 -12.92 -15.42
C LYS A 13 -11.30 -11.68 -14.67
N LYS A 14 -11.26 -10.52 -15.34
CA LYS A 14 -12.00 -9.33 -14.88
C LYS A 14 -13.47 -9.67 -14.78
N CYS A 15 -14.12 -9.17 -13.73
CA CYS A 15 -15.53 -9.39 -13.53
C CYS A 15 -16.26 -8.12 -13.11
N GLU A 16 -17.57 -8.11 -13.33
CA GLU A 16 -18.50 -7.21 -12.68
C GLU A 16 -19.07 -7.89 -11.43
N VAL A 17 -19.29 -7.12 -10.37
CA VAL A 17 -19.83 -7.61 -9.10
C VAL A 17 -21.19 -6.97 -8.88
N ALA A 18 -22.21 -7.79 -8.63
CA ALA A 18 -23.53 -7.29 -8.29
C ALA A 18 -23.52 -6.54 -6.94
N LEU A 19 -24.22 -5.40 -6.90
CA LEU A 19 -24.24 -4.52 -5.73
C LEU A 19 -24.88 -5.17 -4.49
N ASN A 20 -25.89 -6.04 -4.69
CA ASN A 20 -26.63 -6.65 -3.59
C ASN A 20 -25.85 -7.81 -2.94
N GLU A 21 -25.67 -7.74 -1.62
CA GLU A 21 -25.04 -8.80 -0.80
C GLU A 21 -25.94 -10.03 -0.62
N ASN A 22 -27.26 -9.83 -0.62
CA ASN A 22 -28.27 -10.89 -0.50
C ASN A 22 -29.48 -10.54 -1.40
N PRO A 23 -29.40 -10.80 -2.70
CA PRO A 23 -30.49 -10.50 -3.62
C PRO A 23 -31.71 -11.38 -3.30
N ASP A 24 -32.92 -10.80 -3.37
CA ASP A 24 -34.15 -11.60 -3.38
C ASP A 24 -34.25 -12.46 -4.65
N GLU A 25 -35.20 -13.39 -4.69
CA GLU A 25 -35.34 -14.34 -5.81
C GLU A 25 -35.54 -13.64 -7.17
N LYS A 26 -36.24 -12.49 -7.20
CA LYS A 26 -36.45 -11.71 -8.44
C LYS A 26 -35.15 -11.07 -8.91
N THR A 27 -34.38 -10.53 -7.98
CA THR A 27 -33.08 -9.90 -8.23
C THR A 27 -32.07 -10.95 -8.67
N LEU A 28 -32.06 -12.13 -8.03
CA LEU A 28 -31.23 -13.26 -8.43
C LEU A 28 -31.55 -13.68 -9.86
N ALA A 29 -32.84 -13.89 -10.20
CA ALA A 29 -33.26 -14.24 -11.55
C ALA A 29 -32.86 -13.17 -12.59
N TYR A 30 -32.98 -11.89 -12.24
CA TYR A 30 -32.56 -10.77 -13.10
C TYR A 30 -31.06 -10.80 -13.41
N TYR A 31 -30.21 -11.00 -12.40
CA TYR A 31 -28.76 -11.07 -12.59
C TYR A 31 -28.33 -12.35 -13.31
N THR A 32 -28.91 -13.50 -12.97
CA THR A 32 -28.64 -14.77 -13.66
C THR A 32 -29.01 -14.70 -15.14
N ALA A 33 -30.14 -14.08 -15.49
CA ALA A 33 -30.53 -13.86 -16.89
C ALA A 33 -29.54 -12.97 -17.67
N GLN A 34 -28.76 -12.13 -16.99
CA GLN A 34 -27.71 -11.30 -17.58
C GLN A 34 -26.33 -11.96 -17.60
N GLY A 35 -26.24 -13.22 -17.14
CA GLY A 35 -25.01 -14.00 -17.14
C GLY A 35 -24.17 -13.87 -15.87
N PHE A 36 -24.74 -13.37 -14.76
CA PHE A 36 -24.08 -13.43 -13.47
C PHE A 36 -24.25 -14.82 -12.82
N ALA A 37 -23.21 -15.28 -12.14
CA ALA A 37 -23.21 -16.50 -11.36
C ALA A 37 -22.55 -16.25 -10.00
N GLU A 38 -22.86 -17.09 -9.01
CA GLU A 38 -22.19 -17.02 -7.71
C GLU A 38 -20.69 -17.34 -7.87
N GLY A 39 -19.84 -16.49 -7.29
CA GLY A 39 -18.41 -16.67 -7.29
C GLY A 39 -17.71 -15.80 -6.26
N GLU A 40 -16.46 -16.14 -5.97
CA GLU A 40 -15.60 -15.30 -5.16
C GLU A 40 -14.88 -14.28 -6.04
N TRP A 41 -14.73 -13.07 -5.51
CA TRP A 41 -14.02 -11.98 -6.17
C TRP A 41 -13.07 -11.28 -5.22
N GLU A 42 -12.16 -10.52 -5.80
CA GLU A 42 -11.24 -9.62 -5.10
C GLU A 42 -11.00 -8.36 -5.94
N LEU A 43 -10.60 -7.27 -5.28
CA LEU A 43 -10.29 -6.01 -5.94
C LEU A 43 -8.79 -5.97 -6.27
N GLY A 44 -8.46 -5.77 -7.54
CA GLY A 44 -7.08 -5.57 -7.99
C GLY A 44 -6.51 -4.22 -7.53
N TYR A 45 -5.18 -4.07 -7.60
CA TYR A 45 -4.51 -2.80 -7.28
C TYR A 45 -4.87 -1.66 -8.24
N ASP A 46 -5.38 -2.01 -9.42
CA ASP A 46 -5.91 -1.11 -10.45
C ASP A 46 -7.36 -0.66 -10.15
N GLY A 47 -7.96 -1.13 -9.05
CA GLY A 47 -9.33 -0.81 -8.65
C GLY A 47 -10.38 -1.56 -9.47
N VAL A 48 -10.01 -2.58 -10.23
CA VAL A 48 -10.92 -3.39 -11.04
C VAL A 48 -11.26 -4.70 -10.28
N PRO A 49 -12.51 -5.19 -10.33
CA PRO A 49 -12.85 -6.48 -9.74
C PRO A 49 -12.36 -7.63 -10.62
N TYR A 50 -11.80 -8.66 -9.97
CA TYR A 50 -11.38 -9.90 -10.61
C TYR A 50 -12.00 -11.09 -9.89
N VAL A 51 -12.12 -12.22 -10.60
CA VAL A 51 -12.34 -13.51 -9.94
C VAL A 51 -11.20 -13.73 -8.94
N LYS A 52 -11.52 -14.20 -7.74
CA LYS A 52 -10.53 -14.39 -6.68
C LYS A 52 -9.37 -15.29 -7.15
N GLY A 53 -8.14 -14.85 -6.90
CA GLY A 53 -6.91 -15.50 -7.37
C GLY A 53 -6.44 -15.07 -8.76
N HIS A 54 -7.19 -14.19 -9.44
CA HIS A 54 -6.83 -13.67 -10.76
C HIS A 54 -6.54 -12.16 -10.77
N ALA A 55 -6.64 -11.47 -9.63
CA ALA A 55 -6.21 -10.09 -9.59
C ALA A 55 -4.72 -9.97 -9.94
N PRO A 56 -4.34 -8.98 -10.76
CA PRO A 56 -2.96 -8.80 -11.14
C PRO A 56 -2.12 -8.43 -9.92
N VAL A 57 -0.90 -8.95 -9.87
CA VAL A 57 0.06 -8.59 -8.83
C VAL A 57 0.51 -7.15 -9.09
N PRO A 58 0.56 -6.28 -8.05
CA PRO A 58 1.12 -4.94 -8.21
C PRO A 58 2.54 -5.03 -8.78
N PRO A 59 2.91 -4.16 -9.74
CA PRO A 59 4.28 -4.13 -10.22
C PRO A 59 5.23 -3.82 -9.06
N VAL A 60 6.41 -4.45 -9.09
CA VAL A 60 7.48 -4.11 -8.14
C VAL A 60 7.83 -2.63 -8.32
N PRO A 61 7.83 -1.81 -7.24
CA PRO A 61 8.18 -0.40 -7.35
C PRO A 61 9.56 -0.22 -7.98
N THR A 62 9.67 0.76 -8.86
CA THR A 62 10.95 1.10 -9.47
C THR A 62 11.93 1.67 -8.44
N MET A 63 13.22 1.60 -8.76
CA MET A 63 14.27 2.22 -7.96
C MET A 63 13.99 3.72 -7.70
N GLU A 64 13.53 4.44 -8.73
CA GLU A 64 13.24 5.88 -8.63
C GLU A 64 12.02 6.18 -7.75
N GLU A 65 10.95 5.37 -7.84
CA GLU A 65 9.80 5.51 -6.95
C GLU A 65 10.17 5.25 -5.49
N GLN A 66 11.01 4.25 -5.22
CA GLN A 66 11.46 3.97 -3.85
C GLN A 66 12.41 5.04 -3.33
N LYS A 67 13.29 5.58 -4.17
CA LYS A 67 14.11 6.75 -3.80
C LYS A 67 13.24 7.94 -3.45
N ALA A 68 12.22 8.25 -4.25
CA ALA A 68 11.31 9.36 -3.98
C ALA A 68 10.54 9.16 -2.66
N LYS A 69 10.00 7.95 -2.42
CA LYS A 69 9.30 7.62 -1.16
C LYS A 69 10.21 7.70 0.05
N ARG A 70 11.45 7.20 -0.05
CA ARG A 70 12.45 7.35 1.01
C ARG A 70 12.77 8.82 1.25
N ALA A 71 13.09 9.59 0.21
CA ALA A 71 13.42 11.00 0.34
C ALA A 71 12.31 11.80 1.06
N ALA A 72 11.05 11.57 0.70
CA ALA A 72 9.91 12.17 1.38
C ALA A 72 9.82 11.77 2.87
N ALA A 73 10.01 10.48 3.18
CA ALA A 73 9.99 10.00 4.57
C ALA A 73 11.18 10.55 5.39
N TYR A 74 12.37 10.66 4.80
CA TYR A 74 13.53 11.27 5.44
C TYR A 74 13.26 12.75 5.77
N ALA A 75 12.70 13.50 4.81
CA ALA A 75 12.35 14.91 5.02
C ALA A 75 11.35 15.12 6.16
N MET A 76 10.44 14.17 6.37
CA MET A 76 9.43 14.24 7.43
C MET A 76 9.96 13.77 8.79
N ASP A 77 10.69 12.64 8.83
CA ASP A 77 10.96 11.92 10.07
C ASP A 77 12.42 11.99 10.53
N VAL A 78 13.36 12.25 9.63
CA VAL A 78 14.82 12.21 9.90
C VAL A 78 15.42 13.62 9.94
N ASP A 79 15.02 14.49 9.01
CA ASP A 79 15.56 15.83 8.89
C ASP A 79 15.26 16.71 10.12
N PRO A 80 14.06 16.68 10.73
CA PRO A 80 13.80 17.44 11.96
C PRO A 80 14.70 17.02 13.13
N ILE A 81 14.97 15.71 13.26
CA ILE A 81 15.86 15.18 14.29
C ILE A 81 17.30 15.62 14.02
N THR A 82 17.73 15.56 12.76
CA THR A 82 19.06 16.02 12.34
C THR A 82 19.27 17.50 12.64
N ALA A 83 18.27 18.33 12.33
CA ALA A 83 18.30 19.75 12.65
C ALA A 83 18.28 20.02 14.17
N HIS A 84 17.58 19.21 14.96
CA HIS A 84 17.60 19.31 16.41
C HIS A 84 18.98 18.97 16.99
N ILE A 85 19.61 17.89 16.51
CA ILE A 85 20.97 17.53 16.90
C ILE A 85 21.95 18.66 16.57
N GLN A 86 21.86 19.25 15.38
CA GLN A 86 22.73 20.37 14.99
C GLN A 86 22.54 21.57 15.92
N ARG A 87 21.29 21.97 16.19
CA ARG A 87 21.01 23.07 17.12
C ARG A 87 21.61 22.84 18.51
N LEU A 88 21.49 21.63 19.06
CA LEU A 88 22.07 21.31 20.38
C LEU A 88 23.60 21.34 20.37
N ARG A 89 24.24 20.96 19.26
CA ARG A 89 25.70 21.02 19.11
C ARG A 89 26.23 22.45 19.00
N ASP A 90 25.42 23.35 18.49
CA ASP A 90 25.76 24.77 18.35
C ASP A 90 25.59 25.57 19.66
N GLU A 91 25.02 24.95 20.71
CA GLU A 91 24.90 25.58 22.04
C GLU A 91 26.27 25.75 22.71
N ALA A 92 26.39 26.77 23.58
CA ALA A 92 27.66 27.07 24.26
C ALA A 92 28.11 25.95 25.22
N GLU A 93 27.16 25.22 25.80
CA GLU A 93 27.36 24.02 26.60
C GLU A 93 26.45 22.91 26.06
N PRO A 94 26.91 22.10 25.08
CA PRO A 94 26.09 21.05 24.47
C PRO A 94 25.70 19.94 25.46
N ASP A 95 24.42 19.57 25.42
CA ASP A 95 23.91 18.40 26.14
C ASP A 95 24.21 17.11 25.37
N GLU A 96 25.37 16.51 25.67
CA GLU A 96 25.85 15.29 25.01
C GLU A 96 24.92 14.08 25.23
N GLU A 97 24.26 13.97 26.38
CA GLU A 97 23.33 12.87 26.66
C GLU A 97 22.10 12.96 25.76
N LYS A 98 21.53 14.17 25.63
CA LYS A 98 20.39 14.42 24.75
C LYS A 98 20.75 14.28 23.28
N ILE A 99 21.94 14.72 22.87
CA ILE A 99 22.44 14.50 21.50
C ILE A 99 22.58 13.01 21.21
N ALA A 100 23.13 12.22 22.13
CA ALA A 100 23.28 10.77 21.97
C ALA A 100 21.91 10.08 21.84
N ALA A 101 20.93 10.47 22.66
CA ALA A 101 19.56 9.96 22.57
C ALA A 101 18.92 10.25 21.19
N LEU A 102 19.03 11.49 20.69
CA LEU A 102 18.50 11.86 19.38
C LEU A 102 19.22 11.16 18.21
N ILE A 103 20.52 10.88 18.34
CA ILE A 103 21.26 10.10 17.34
C ILE A 103 20.73 8.66 17.28
N SER A 104 20.44 8.07 18.44
CA SER A 104 19.85 6.74 18.55
C SER A 104 18.47 6.71 17.89
N GLU A 105 17.59 7.66 18.25
CA GLU A 105 16.27 7.80 17.64
C GLU A 105 16.34 7.98 16.12
N ARG A 106 17.24 8.86 15.63
CA ARG A 106 17.45 9.06 14.19
C ARG A 106 17.84 7.75 13.50
N ALA A 107 18.70 6.95 14.12
CA ALA A 107 19.16 5.68 13.55
C ALA A 107 18.01 4.67 13.44
N GLU A 108 17.14 4.59 14.45
CA GLU A 108 15.94 3.75 14.43
C GLU A 108 14.98 4.18 13.32
N LYS A 109 14.72 5.49 13.18
CA LYS A 109 13.87 6.02 12.09
C LYS A 109 14.44 5.68 10.72
N VAL A 110 15.75 5.85 10.54
CA VAL A 110 16.44 5.50 9.29
C VAL A 110 16.30 4.00 8.97
N ALA A 111 16.46 3.13 9.96
CA ALA A 111 16.29 1.69 9.78
C ALA A 111 14.85 1.35 9.36
N ALA A 112 13.85 1.89 10.06
CA ALA A 112 12.45 1.68 9.75
C ALA A 112 12.06 2.17 8.35
N ILE A 113 12.57 3.33 7.91
CA ILE A 113 12.32 3.86 6.55
C ILE A 113 12.95 2.93 5.50
N ARG A 114 14.15 2.40 5.77
CA ARG A 114 14.84 1.49 4.84
C ARG A 114 14.09 0.17 4.67
N GLU A 115 13.57 -0.36 5.76
CA GLU A 115 12.74 -1.57 5.76
C GLU A 115 11.39 -1.35 5.06
N LYS A 116 10.73 -0.21 5.31
CA LYS A 116 9.43 0.12 4.71
C LYS A 116 9.50 0.36 3.20
N TYR A 117 10.60 0.93 2.72
CA TYR A 117 10.79 1.26 1.30
C TYR A 117 12.06 0.59 0.76
N PRO A 118 12.10 -0.74 0.64
CA PRO A 118 13.30 -1.43 0.17
C PRO A 118 13.58 -1.08 -1.29
N TYR A 119 14.85 -0.96 -1.64
CA TYR A 119 15.21 -0.86 -3.05
C TYR A 119 15.05 -2.23 -3.71
N PRO A 120 14.52 -2.28 -4.95
CA PRO A 120 14.45 -3.54 -5.69
C PRO A 120 15.87 -4.11 -5.90
N GLU A 121 16.00 -5.43 -5.85
CA GLU A 121 17.25 -6.12 -6.21
C GLU A 121 17.54 -5.87 -7.70
N ASN A 122 18.79 -5.56 -8.03
CA ASN A 122 19.25 -5.33 -9.41
C ASN A 122 19.35 -6.63 -10.20
#